data_AF-A0A519RQF4-F1
#
_entry.id   AF-A0A519RQF4-F1
#
_cell.length_a   1.000
_cell.length_b   1.000
_cell.length_c   1.000
_cell.angle_alpha   90.00
_cell.angle_beta   90.00
_cell.angle_gamma   90.00
#
_symmetry.space_group_name_H-M   'P 1'
#
loop_
_entity.id
_entity.type
_entity.pdbx_description
1 polymer ?
#
loop_
_entity_poly.entity_id
_entity_poly.type
_entity_poly.pdbx_seq_one_letter_code
_entity_poly.pdbx_strand_id
1 'polypeptide(L)'
;MFAFFGILGGFALLVLPLLILLHELGHAVPALLFTRAGVTMYLGSYGKSDNMWRIQIGLLEIYLQRSLIWRKGLCVYAGAGLSKAQQGTIILGGVLVSVLLAALGFYGALAINLHGSVKLFMFLLFLFAAVSLVANLVPSQRSGLPNDGLLLKRLLLGEQPTVPFSPELKELIARSREVAIDLGYDYISTLHLLLADCTMPYPYS
;
A
#
# COMPACT_ATOMS: atom_id res chain seq x y z
N MET A 1 30.41 -2.10 23.61
CA MET A 1 29.91 -2.68 22.34
C MET A 1 28.39 -2.90 22.36
N PHE A 2 27.84 -3.62 23.35
CA PHE A 2 26.38 -3.87 23.45
C PHE A 2 25.49 -2.61 23.57
N ALA A 3 25.91 -1.60 24.33
CA ALA A 3 25.15 -0.35 24.47
C ALA A 3 25.02 0.43 23.16
N PHE A 4 26.07 0.43 22.33
CA PHE A 4 26.06 1.10 21.02
C PHE A 4 25.08 0.44 20.05
N PHE A 5 25.09 -0.89 19.98
CA PHE A 5 24.11 -1.65 19.19
C PHE A 5 22.69 -1.49 19.71
N GLY A 6 22.51 -1.36 21.03
CA GLY A 6 21.22 -1.05 21.65
C GLY A 6 20.66 0.32 21.24
N ILE A 7 21.49 1.36 21.26
CA ILE A 7 21.10 2.73 20.85
C ILE A 7 20.76 2.76 19.35
N LEU A 8 21.60 2.16 18.51
CA LEU A 8 21.38 2.07 17.07
C LEU A 8 20.08 1.31 16.74
N GLY A 9 19.86 0.16 17.38
CA GLY A 9 18.64 -0.63 17.25
C GLY A 9 17.41 0.12 17.73
N GLY A 10 17.51 0.84 18.85
CA GLY A 10 16.43 1.67 19.38
C GLY A 10 15.98 2.77 18.41
N PHE A 11 16.92 3.49 17.80
CA PHE A 11 16.58 4.47 16.78
C PHE A 11 15.99 3.83 15.52
N ALA A 12 16.50 2.69 15.07
CA ALA A 12 15.95 1.99 13.92
C ALA A 12 14.49 1.54 14.14
N LEU A 13 14.15 1.11 15.37
CA LEU A 13 12.77 0.76 15.75
C LEU A 13 11.81 1.95 15.70
N LEU A 14 12.30 3.19 15.80
CA LEU A 14 11.49 4.39 15.65
C LEU A 14 11.41 4.85 14.19
N VAL A 15 12.53 4.81 13.47
CA VAL A 15 12.62 5.30 12.09
C VAL A 15 11.79 4.43 11.13
N LEU A 16 11.90 3.10 11.20
CA LEU A 16 11.27 2.21 10.21
C LEU A 16 9.73 2.31 10.21
N PRO A 17 9.02 2.24 11.36
CA PRO A 17 7.57 2.41 11.37
C PRO A 17 7.13 3.77 10.86
N LEU A 18 7.87 4.84 11.23
CA LEU A 18 7.59 6.20 10.78
C LEU A 18 7.71 6.32 9.26
N LEU A 19 8.77 5.77 8.66
CA LEU A 19 8.98 5.79 7.22
C LEU A 19 7.84 5.09 6.47
N ILE A 20 7.45 3.90 6.93
CA ILE A 20 6.36 3.12 6.31
C ILE A 20 5.05 3.88 6.44
N LEU A 21 4.72 4.36 7.64
CA LEU A 21 3.49 5.12 7.88
C LEU A 21 3.38 6.34 6.94
N LEU A 22 4.43 7.16 6.88
CA LEU A 22 4.41 8.37 6.08
C LEU A 22 4.40 8.07 4.57
N HIS A 23 5.10 7.03 4.13
CA HIS A 23 5.06 6.57 2.74
C HIS A 23 3.66 6.13 2.31
N GLU A 24 3.01 5.26 3.09
CA GLU A 24 1.63 4.83 2.81
C GLU A 24 0.64 6.00 2.88
N LEU A 25 0.84 6.93 3.82
CA LEU A 25 0.06 8.15 3.89
C LEU A 25 0.25 9.02 2.63
N GLY A 26 1.45 9.02 2.05
CA GLY A 26 1.76 9.66 0.77
C GLY A 26 0.91 9.13 -0.39
N HIS A 27 0.52 7.86 -0.37
CA HIS A 27 -0.47 7.30 -1.30
C HIS A 27 -1.91 7.60 -0.88
N ALA A 28 -2.22 7.44 0.40
CA ALA A 28 -3.59 7.51 0.89
C ALA A 28 -4.19 8.91 0.76
N VAL A 29 -3.43 9.97 1.01
CA VAL A 29 -3.90 11.37 0.89
C VAL A 29 -4.40 11.69 -0.52
N PRO A 30 -3.60 11.54 -1.60
CA PRO A 30 -4.11 11.76 -2.95
C PRO A 30 -5.21 10.76 -3.33
N ALA A 31 -5.16 9.52 -2.85
CA ALA A 31 -6.23 8.55 -3.11
C ALA A 31 -7.58 9.00 -2.53
N LEU A 32 -7.61 9.49 -1.29
CA LEU A 32 -8.81 10.05 -0.66
C LEU A 32 -9.35 11.25 -1.44
N LEU A 33 -8.46 12.14 -1.91
CA LEU A 33 -8.84 13.33 -2.67
C LEU A 33 -9.46 13.00 -4.03
N PHE A 34 -8.89 12.04 -4.76
CA PHE A 34 -9.33 11.71 -6.12
C PHE A 34 -10.46 10.70 -6.17
N THR A 35 -10.47 9.70 -5.29
CA THR A 35 -11.51 8.66 -5.29
C THR A 35 -12.77 9.09 -4.55
N ARG A 36 -12.64 9.96 -3.52
CA ARG A 36 -13.71 10.30 -2.57
C ARG A 36 -14.39 9.06 -1.96
N ALA A 37 -13.67 7.94 -1.94
CA ALA A 37 -14.13 6.65 -1.44
C ALA A 37 -13.24 6.19 -0.28
N GLY A 38 -13.60 5.05 0.32
CA GLY A 38 -12.80 4.43 1.37
C GLY A 38 -11.40 4.09 0.88
N VAL A 39 -10.39 4.43 1.69
CA VAL A 39 -8.98 4.06 1.49
C VAL A 39 -8.54 3.26 2.70
N THR A 40 -7.92 2.11 2.46
CA THR A 40 -7.47 1.21 3.52
C THR A 40 -5.95 1.08 3.49
N MET A 41 -5.29 1.41 4.59
CA MET A 41 -3.85 1.23 4.77
C MET A 41 -3.58 0.05 5.70
N TYR A 42 -2.67 -0.83 5.30
CA TYR A 42 -2.13 -1.91 6.13
C TYR A 42 -0.68 -1.59 6.48
N LEU A 43 -0.37 -1.48 7.77
CA LEU A 43 0.96 -1.20 8.29
C LEU A 43 1.53 -2.45 8.94
N GLY A 44 2.64 -2.96 8.41
CA GLY A 44 3.30 -4.20 8.84
C GLY A 44 2.81 -5.47 8.10
N SER A 45 1.67 -5.42 7.42
CA SER A 45 1.06 -6.55 6.70
C SER A 45 0.74 -6.23 5.23
N TYR A 46 0.47 -7.26 4.43
CA TYR A 46 -0.01 -7.13 3.04
C TYR A 46 -1.48 -7.59 2.99
N GLY A 47 -2.40 -6.77 3.50
CA GLY A 47 -3.84 -7.03 3.40
C GLY A 47 -4.40 -8.12 4.31
N LYS A 48 -3.59 -8.72 5.20
CA LYS A 48 -4.10 -9.59 6.26
C LYS A 48 -4.59 -8.71 7.39
N SER A 49 -5.86 -8.80 7.78
CA SER A 49 -6.46 -8.01 8.87
C SER A 49 -6.50 -8.74 10.22
N ASP A 50 -6.19 -10.04 10.23
CA ASP A 50 -6.27 -10.86 11.45
C ASP A 50 -5.33 -10.36 12.55
N ASN A 51 -5.90 -10.16 13.74
CA ASN A 51 -5.19 -9.73 14.95
C ASN A 51 -4.43 -8.39 14.85
N MET A 52 -4.92 -7.47 14.01
CA MET A 52 -4.41 -6.10 13.88
C MET A 52 -5.24 -5.10 14.69
N TRP A 53 -4.63 -3.98 15.05
CA TRP A 53 -5.37 -2.82 15.56
C TRP A 53 -6.01 -2.08 14.41
N ARG A 54 -7.28 -1.72 14.55
CA ARG A 54 -8.03 -0.99 13.53
C ARG A 54 -8.31 0.42 14.02
N ILE A 55 -7.91 1.40 13.23
CA ILE A 55 -8.19 2.82 13.47
C ILE A 55 -8.95 3.35 12.26
N GLN A 56 -10.12 3.93 12.49
CA GLN A 56 -10.92 4.52 11.42
C GLN A 56 -10.97 6.04 11.62
N ILE A 57 -10.59 6.79 10.59
CA ILE A 57 -10.60 8.25 10.55
C ILE A 57 -11.36 8.68 9.29
N GLY A 58 -12.68 8.84 9.42
CA GLY A 58 -13.54 9.17 8.29
C GLY A 58 -13.52 8.07 7.21
N LEU A 59 -13.10 8.43 5.99
CA LEU A 59 -12.95 7.51 4.86
C LEU A 59 -11.63 6.71 4.88
N LEU A 60 -10.72 7.04 5.80
CA LEU A 60 -9.44 6.33 5.95
C LEU A 60 -9.56 5.25 7.02
N GLU A 61 -9.24 4.02 6.64
CA GLU A 61 -9.14 2.89 7.54
C GLU A 61 -7.67 2.43 7.63
N ILE A 62 -7.16 2.29 8.85
CA ILE A 62 -5.77 1.94 9.10
C ILE A 62 -5.73 0.66 9.93
N TYR A 63 -5.09 -0.36 9.39
CA TYR A 63 -4.78 -1.61 10.08
C TYR A 63 -3.31 -1.58 10.51
N LEU A 64 -3.06 -1.65 11.81
CA LEU A 64 -1.71 -1.66 12.40
C LEU A 64 -1.38 -3.04 12.97
N GLN A 65 -0.28 -3.63 12.52
CA GLN A 65 0.22 -4.85 13.11
C GLN A 65 0.77 -4.56 14.51
N ARG A 66 0.43 -5.42 15.49
CA ARG A 66 0.79 -5.25 16.91
C ARG A 66 2.30 -5.17 17.20
N SER A 67 3.13 -5.73 16.33
CA SER A 67 4.60 -5.64 16.45
C SER A 67 5.10 -4.36 15.80
N LEU A 68 5.97 -3.57 16.44
CA LEU A 68 6.60 -2.38 15.84
C LEU A 68 7.69 -2.71 14.80
N ILE A 69 8.00 -3.98 14.54
CA ILE A 69 9.02 -4.37 13.56
C ILE A 69 8.37 -4.42 12.17
N TRP A 70 7.88 -3.28 11.69
CA TRP A 70 7.30 -3.17 10.37
C TRP A 70 8.40 -3.13 9.30
N ARG A 71 8.21 -3.89 8.24
CA ARG A 71 9.11 -3.90 7.06
C ARG A 71 8.39 -3.59 5.76
N LYS A 72 7.08 -3.35 5.82
CA LYS A 72 6.19 -3.23 4.68
C LYS A 72 4.90 -2.52 5.06
N GLY A 73 4.27 -1.89 4.08
CA GLY A 73 2.90 -1.40 4.12
C GLY A 73 2.17 -1.72 2.82
N LEU A 74 0.88 -1.44 2.81
CA LEU A 74 0.03 -1.53 1.62
C LEU A 74 -1.11 -0.52 1.71
N CYS A 75 -1.22 0.35 0.72
CA CYS A 75 -2.36 1.23 0.52
C CYS A 75 -3.31 0.67 -0.56
N VAL A 76 -4.56 0.40 -0.18
CA VAL A 76 -5.62 -0.10 -1.06
C VAL A 76 -6.67 0.99 -1.24
N TYR A 77 -7.07 1.25 -2.48
CA TYR A 77 -8.07 2.25 -2.83
C TYR A 77 -8.85 1.81 -4.08
N ALA A 78 -10.06 2.37 -4.24
CA ALA A 78 -10.88 2.12 -5.41
C ALA A 78 -10.30 2.83 -6.65
N GLY A 79 -9.69 2.05 -7.57
CA GLY A 79 -9.09 2.59 -8.80
C GLY A 79 -10.06 2.86 -9.94
N ALA A 80 -11.33 2.45 -9.81
CA ALA A 80 -12.32 2.56 -10.89
C ALA A 80 -12.61 4.02 -11.23
N GLY A 81 -12.44 4.40 -12.50
CA GLY A 81 -12.71 5.75 -12.99
C GLY A 81 -11.59 6.76 -12.81
N LEU A 82 -10.44 6.38 -12.25
CA LEU A 82 -9.28 7.29 -12.16
C LEU A 82 -8.57 7.42 -13.51
N SER A 83 -8.33 8.67 -13.93
CA SER A 83 -7.47 8.98 -15.07
C SER A 83 -6.01 8.53 -14.83
N LYS A 84 -5.24 8.32 -15.89
CA LYS A 84 -3.82 7.95 -15.78
C LYS A 84 -3.02 8.96 -14.95
N ALA A 85 -3.31 10.25 -15.08
CA ALA A 85 -2.65 11.30 -14.30
C ALA A 85 -2.95 11.15 -12.81
N GLN A 86 -4.21 10.92 -12.42
CA GLN A 86 -4.60 10.72 -11.02
C GLN A 86 -3.95 9.47 -10.42
N GLN A 87 -3.95 8.35 -11.15
CA GLN A 87 -3.26 7.14 -10.71
C GLN A 87 -1.76 7.39 -10.52
N GLY A 88 -1.15 8.12 -11.47
CA GLY A 88 0.25 8.54 -11.38
C GLY A 88 0.52 9.40 -10.15
N THR A 89 -0.34 10.37 -9.84
CA THR A 89 -0.20 11.20 -8.64
C THR A 89 -0.31 10.38 -7.35
N ILE A 90 -1.22 9.39 -7.30
CA ILE A 90 -1.34 8.51 -6.13
C ILE A 90 -0.07 7.68 -5.93
N ILE A 91 0.44 7.05 -6.99
CA ILE A 91 1.67 6.24 -6.93
C ILE A 91 2.88 7.11 -6.57
N LEU A 92 3.03 8.28 -7.20
CA LEU A 92 4.15 9.17 -6.93
C LEU A 92 4.07 9.81 -5.54
N GLY A 93 2.89 9.89 -4.92
CA GLY A 93 2.71 10.45 -3.59
C GLY A 93 3.58 9.77 -2.53
N GLY A 94 3.59 8.43 -2.46
CA GLY A 94 4.46 7.69 -1.54
C GLY A 94 5.95 7.88 -1.83
N VAL A 95 6.32 7.87 -3.12
CA VAL A 95 7.71 8.13 -3.58
C VAL A 95 8.18 9.52 -3.16
N LEU A 96 7.34 10.56 -3.36
CA LEU A 96 7.64 11.94 -3.01
C LEU A 96 7.83 12.11 -1.50
N VAL A 97 7.03 11.44 -0.68
CA VAL A 97 7.23 11.46 0.78
C VAL A 97 8.56 10.82 1.17
N SER A 98 8.94 9.69 0.55
CA SER A 98 10.25 9.06 0.82
C SER A 98 11.42 9.97 0.40
N VAL A 99 11.31 10.66 -0.74
CA VAL A 99 12.31 11.66 -1.17
C VAL A 99 12.40 12.80 -0.17
N LEU A 100 11.26 13.34 0.28
CA LEU A 100 11.22 14.42 1.26
C LEU A 100 11.88 14.03 2.58
N LEU A 101 11.57 12.85 3.11
CA LEU A 101 12.17 12.35 4.35
C LEU A 101 13.67 12.10 4.22
N ALA A 102 14.12 11.58 3.07
CA ALA A 102 15.55 11.44 2.79
C ALA A 102 16.25 12.81 2.76
N ALA A 103 15.67 13.80 2.06
CA ALA A 103 16.22 15.14 1.98
C ALA A 103 16.28 15.84 3.34
N LEU A 104 15.22 15.75 4.14
CA LEU A 104 15.17 16.30 5.50
C LEU A 104 16.19 15.63 6.43
N GLY A 105 16.31 14.30 6.36
CA GLY A 105 17.32 13.57 7.13
C GLY A 105 18.74 13.95 6.73
N PHE A 106 19.02 14.08 5.43
CA PHE A 106 20.32 14.48 4.92
C PHE A 106 20.69 15.90 5.36
N TYR A 107 19.77 16.84 5.17
CA TYR A 107 19.96 18.23 5.56
C TYR A 107 20.14 18.37 7.08
N GLY A 108 19.30 17.71 7.88
CA GLY A 108 19.39 17.72 9.34
C GLY A 108 20.67 17.09 9.87
N ALA A 109 21.20 16.06 9.20
CA ALA A 109 22.43 15.40 9.59
C ALA A 109 23.69 16.24 9.31
N LEU A 110 23.73 16.96 8.18
CA LEU A 110 24.95 17.62 7.68
C LEU A 110 24.96 19.14 7.81
N ALA A 111 23.82 19.80 7.62
CA ALA A 111 23.76 21.26 7.51
C ALA A 111 23.47 21.97 8.85
N ILE A 112 22.84 21.27 9.80
CA ILE A 112 22.40 21.87 11.07
C ILE A 112 23.29 21.38 12.22
N ASN A 113 23.69 22.29 13.11
CA ASN A 113 24.43 21.93 14.32
C ASN A 113 23.48 21.40 15.42
N LEU A 114 22.91 20.21 15.19
CA LEU A 114 22.08 19.51 16.17
C LEU A 114 22.92 18.71 17.17
N HIS A 115 22.31 18.36 18.31
CA HIS A 115 22.89 17.43 19.28
C HIS A 115 23.22 16.08 18.62
N GLY A 116 24.28 15.40 19.10
CA GLY A 116 24.81 14.19 18.46
C GLY A 116 23.77 13.07 18.28
N SER A 117 22.88 12.88 19.25
CA SER A 117 21.80 11.89 19.15
C SER A 117 20.78 12.23 18.06
N VAL A 118 20.46 13.52 17.88
CA VAL A 118 19.53 13.98 16.84
C VAL A 118 20.18 13.89 15.47
N LYS A 119 21.47 14.24 15.34
CA LYS A 119 22.23 14.02 14.09
C LYS A 119 22.25 12.55 13.71
N LEU A 120 22.48 11.65 14.67
CA LEU A 120 22.43 10.21 14.43
C LEU A 120 21.04 9.76 13.95
N PHE A 121 19.97 10.22 14.59
CA PHE A 121 18.60 9.94 14.15
C PHE A 121 18.34 10.43 12.72
N MET A 122 18.73 11.66 12.40
CA MET A 122 18.56 12.25 11.06
C MET A 122 19.37 11.51 9.99
N PHE A 123 20.58 11.07 10.33
CA PHE A 123 21.40 10.24 9.46
C PHE A 123 20.77 8.87 9.19
N LEU A 124 20.23 8.22 10.22
CA LEU A 124 19.51 6.95 10.06
C LEU A 124 18.22 7.13 9.26
N LEU A 125 17.48 8.22 9.50
CA LEU A 125 16.30 8.58 8.72
C LEU A 125 16.65 8.71 7.24
N PHE A 126 17.72 9.44 6.91
CA PHE A 126 18.23 9.55 5.54
C PHE A 126 18.57 8.18 4.95
N LEU A 127 19.39 7.40 5.64
CA LEU A 127 19.87 6.11 5.14
C LEU A 127 18.70 5.14 4.86
N PHE A 128 17.79 4.99 5.81
CA PHE A 128 16.64 4.10 5.65
C PHE A 128 15.63 4.64 4.64
N ALA A 129 15.39 5.97 4.57
CA ALA A 129 14.53 6.57 3.56
C ALA A 129 15.09 6.36 2.15
N ALA A 130 16.41 6.53 1.96
CA ALA A 130 17.07 6.29 0.67
C ALA A 130 16.96 4.83 0.24
N VAL A 131 17.21 3.88 1.16
CA VAL A 131 17.04 2.45 0.87
C VAL A 131 15.58 2.13 0.55
N SER A 132 14.62 2.67 1.29
CA SER A 132 13.19 2.48 1.05
C SER A 132 12.77 3.04 -0.31
N LEU A 133 13.26 4.23 -0.66
CA LEU A 133 12.99 4.88 -1.94
C LEU A 133 13.46 4.00 -3.11
N VAL A 134 14.69 3.49 -3.04
CA VAL A 134 15.22 2.58 -4.06
C VAL A 134 14.39 1.30 -4.13
N ALA A 135 14.05 0.70 -2.98
CA ALA A 135 13.27 -0.53 -2.92
C ALA A 135 11.84 -0.39 -3.49
N ASN A 136 11.23 0.78 -3.34
CA ASN A 136 9.88 1.05 -3.85
C ASN A 136 9.90 1.51 -5.32
N LEU A 137 10.93 2.24 -5.76
CA LEU A 137 11.00 2.79 -7.12
C LEU A 137 11.56 1.81 -8.16
N VAL A 138 12.46 0.90 -7.79
CA VAL A 138 12.97 -0.12 -8.73
C VAL A 138 11.87 -1.14 -9.01
N PRO A 139 11.38 -1.29 -10.26
CA PRO A 139 10.23 -2.14 -10.56
C PRO A 139 10.45 -3.58 -10.09
N SER A 140 9.63 -4.04 -9.14
CA SER A 140 9.70 -5.39 -8.59
C SER A 140 8.33 -5.86 -8.11
N GLN A 141 8.20 -7.17 -7.92
CA GLN A 141 7.02 -7.79 -7.33
C GLN A 141 7.47 -8.63 -6.12
N ARG A 142 6.82 -8.44 -4.97
CA ARG A 142 7.13 -9.18 -3.74
C ARG A 142 5.85 -9.80 -3.20
N SER A 143 5.88 -11.10 -2.93
CA SER A 143 4.71 -11.84 -2.42
C SER A 143 3.45 -11.67 -3.29
N GLY A 144 3.63 -11.58 -4.61
CA GLY A 144 2.54 -11.38 -5.57
C GLY A 144 2.04 -9.93 -5.71
N LEU A 145 2.52 -8.98 -4.90
CA LEU A 145 2.12 -7.58 -4.97
C LEU A 145 3.16 -6.72 -5.71
N PRO A 146 2.74 -5.84 -6.64
CA PRO A 146 3.64 -4.91 -7.31
C PRO A 146 4.06 -3.79 -6.36
N ASN A 147 5.31 -3.34 -6.45
CA ASN A 147 5.74 -2.09 -5.81
C ASN A 147 5.43 -0.86 -6.70
N ASP A 148 5.66 0.34 -6.16
CA ASP A 148 5.38 1.61 -6.85
C ASP A 148 6.04 1.71 -8.22
N GLY A 149 7.30 1.30 -8.32
CA GLY A 149 8.05 1.29 -9.57
C GLY A 149 7.40 0.41 -10.64
N LEU A 150 6.89 -0.75 -10.25
CA LEU A 150 6.18 -1.65 -11.16
C LEU A 150 4.80 -1.09 -11.53
N LEU A 151 4.07 -0.50 -10.59
CA LEU A 151 2.80 0.18 -10.84
C LEU A 151 2.97 1.36 -11.81
N LEU A 152 4.00 2.18 -11.60
CA LEU A 152 4.34 3.30 -12.46
C LEU A 152 4.74 2.83 -13.87
N LYS A 153 5.56 1.77 -13.96
CA LYS A 153 5.93 1.16 -15.25
C LYS A 153 4.70 0.69 -16.02
N ARG A 154 3.77 -0.03 -15.37
CA ARG A 154 2.52 -0.50 -15.99
C ARG A 154 1.67 0.65 -16.50
N LEU A 155 1.52 1.69 -15.68
CA LEU A 155 0.77 2.90 -16.02
C LEU A 155 1.35 3.60 -17.27
N LEU A 156 2.67 3.73 -17.34
CA LEU A 156 3.37 4.34 -18.47
C LEU A 156 3.24 3.51 -19.76
N LEU A 157 3.28 2.19 -19.63
CA LEU A 157 3.06 1.26 -20.76
C LEU A 157 1.59 1.17 -21.19
N GLY A 158 0.67 1.81 -20.46
CA GLY A 158 -0.76 1.71 -20.72
C GLY A 158 -1.34 0.34 -20.39
N GLU A 159 -0.58 -0.51 -19.69
CA GLU A 159 -1.11 -1.71 -19.06
C GLU A 159 -2.05 -1.25 -17.96
N GLN A 160 -3.37 -1.47 -18.15
CA GLN A 160 -4.32 -1.29 -17.07
C GLN A 160 -3.79 -2.08 -15.87
N PRO A 161 -3.67 -1.49 -14.67
CA PRO A 161 -3.41 -2.27 -13.48
C PRO A 161 -4.53 -3.31 -13.47
N THR A 162 -4.16 -4.57 -13.68
CA THR A 162 -5.07 -5.67 -13.45
C THR A 162 -5.39 -5.56 -11.98
N VAL A 163 -6.50 -4.89 -11.64
CA VAL A 163 -7.13 -5.07 -10.35
C VAL A 163 -7.32 -6.57 -10.35
N PRO A 164 -6.55 -7.34 -9.55
CA PRO A 164 -6.85 -8.73 -9.44
C PRO A 164 -8.19 -8.68 -8.73
N PHE A 165 -9.29 -8.83 -9.50
CA PHE A 165 -10.54 -9.29 -8.94
C PHE A 165 -10.13 -10.36 -7.92
N SER A 166 -10.63 -10.22 -6.69
CA SER A 166 -10.32 -11.20 -5.67
C SER A 166 -10.62 -12.59 -6.25
N PRO A 167 -9.90 -13.65 -5.85
CA PRO A 167 -10.18 -14.98 -6.35
C PRO A 167 -11.68 -15.29 -6.31
N GLU A 168 -12.38 -14.85 -5.26
CA GLU A 168 -13.84 -15.00 -5.14
C GLU A 168 -14.60 -14.23 -6.23
N LEU A 169 -14.23 -12.99 -6.55
CA LEU A 169 -14.91 -12.21 -7.59
C LEU A 169 -14.62 -12.75 -9.00
N LYS A 170 -13.42 -13.32 -9.24
CA LYS A 170 -13.14 -14.02 -10.51
C LYS A 170 -14.00 -15.26 -10.66
N GLU A 171 -14.13 -16.02 -9.58
CA GLU A 171 -14.97 -17.21 -9.52
C GLU A 171 -16.45 -16.85 -9.69
N LEU A 172 -16.93 -15.80 -9.01
CA LEU A 172 -18.28 -15.28 -9.17
C LEU A 172 -18.58 -14.88 -10.62
N ILE A 173 -17.67 -14.15 -11.27
CA ILE A 173 -17.83 -13.76 -12.68
C ILE A 173 -17.85 -14.99 -13.59
N ALA A 174 -16.92 -15.93 -13.39
CA ALA A 174 -16.88 -17.18 -14.16
C ALA A 174 -18.18 -17.98 -14.01
N ARG A 175 -18.68 -18.10 -12.77
CA ARG A 175 -19.91 -18.81 -12.46
C ARG A 175 -21.16 -18.10 -13.00
N SER A 176 -21.19 -16.76 -12.93
CA SER A 176 -22.29 -15.97 -13.52
C SER A 176 -22.40 -16.15 -15.03
N ARG A 177 -21.27 -16.39 -15.70
CA ARG A 177 -21.24 -16.71 -17.14
C ARG A 177 -21.81 -18.11 -17.41
N GLU A 178 -21.46 -19.10 -16.60
CA GLU A 178 -22.02 -20.46 -16.71
C GLU A 178 -23.54 -20.43 -16.53
N VAL A 179 -24.03 -19.76 -15.48
CA VAL A 179 -25.48 -19.59 -15.24
C VAL A 179 -26.18 -18.90 -16.41
N ALA A 180 -25.57 -17.87 -17.00
CA ALA A 180 -26.14 -17.20 -18.17
C ALA A 180 -26.30 -18.16 -19.37
N ILE A 181 -25.28 -18.99 -19.63
CA ILE A 181 -25.27 -19.98 -20.71
C ILE A 181 -26.32 -21.07 -20.47
N ASP A 182 -26.40 -21.59 -19.24
CA ASP A 182 -27.38 -22.62 -18.85
C ASP A 182 -28.82 -22.12 -19.00
N LEU A 183 -29.05 -20.83 -18.79
CA LEU A 183 -30.34 -20.17 -18.98
C LEU A 183 -30.60 -19.72 -20.43
N GLY A 184 -29.67 -19.98 -21.37
CA GLY A 184 -29.82 -19.65 -22.79
C GLY A 184 -29.59 -18.18 -23.15
N TYR A 185 -28.93 -17.41 -22.28
CA TYR A 185 -28.57 -16.02 -22.53
C TYR A 185 -27.16 -15.90 -23.12
N ASP A 186 -27.00 -14.97 -24.06
CA ASP A 186 -25.71 -14.57 -24.64
C ASP A 186 -25.08 -13.37 -23.91
N TYR A 187 -25.71 -12.90 -22.82
CA TYR A 187 -25.21 -11.80 -21.98
C TYR A 187 -25.30 -12.12 -20.48
N ILE A 188 -24.49 -11.44 -19.68
CA ILE A 188 -24.51 -11.53 -18.21
C ILE A 188 -25.36 -10.38 -17.67
N SER A 189 -26.40 -10.70 -16.91
CA SER A 189 -27.28 -9.77 -16.23
C SER A 189 -27.03 -9.80 -14.73
N THR A 190 -27.61 -8.85 -14.00
CA THR A 190 -27.60 -8.84 -12.53
C THR A 190 -28.21 -10.11 -11.94
N LEU A 191 -29.20 -10.72 -12.61
CA LEU A 191 -29.80 -11.98 -12.19
C LEU A 191 -28.78 -13.12 -12.21
N HIS A 192 -27.94 -13.19 -13.25
CA HIS A 192 -26.92 -14.24 -13.38
C HIS A 192 -25.83 -14.11 -12.31
N LEU A 193 -25.46 -12.88 -11.95
CA LEU A 193 -24.54 -12.61 -10.85
C LEU A 193 -25.13 -13.06 -9.51
N LEU A 194 -26.39 -12.71 -9.22
CA LEU A 194 -27.06 -13.10 -7.97
C LEU A 194 -27.25 -14.62 -7.86
N LEU A 195 -27.63 -15.28 -8.95
CA LEU A 195 -27.76 -16.74 -8.97
C LEU A 195 -26.41 -17.43 -8.77
N ALA A 196 -25.35 -16.92 -9.40
CA ALA A 196 -24.00 -17.45 -9.19
C ALA A 196 -23.52 -17.27 -7.75
N ASP A 197 -23.78 -16.11 -7.15
CA ASP A 197 -23.46 -15.78 -5.77
C ASP A 197 -24.08 -16.78 -4.77
N CYS A 198 -25.36 -17.11 -4.97
CA CYS A 198 -26.08 -18.10 -4.17
C CYS A 198 -25.50 -19.53 -4.27
N THR A 199 -24.74 -19.83 -5.32
CA THR A 199 -24.13 -21.16 -5.53
C THR A 199 -22.68 -21.24 -5.07
N MET A 200 -22.07 -20.13 -4.66
CA MET A 200 -20.68 -20.11 -4.22
C MET A 200 -20.56 -20.65 -2.78
N PRO A 201 -19.60 -21.55 -2.50
CA PRO A 201 -19.33 -22.02 -1.16
C PRO A 201 -18.54 -20.93 -0.40
N TYR A 202 -19.22 -20.08 0.34
CA TYR A 202 -18.56 -19.12 1.21
C TYR A 202 -18.03 -19.83 2.47
N PRO A 203 -16.73 -19.67 2.83
CA PRO A 203 -16.15 -20.32 4.01
C PRO A 203 -16.62 -19.75 5.35
N TYR A 204 -17.66 -18.91 5.36
CA TYR A 204 -18.20 -18.23 6.56
C TYR A 204 -19.71 -18.45 6.77
N SER A 205 -20.34 -19.40 6.06
CA SER A 205 -21.72 -19.84 6.37
C SER A 205 -21.75 -21.07 7.27
#